data_AF-A0A5P1FNZ1-F1
#
_entry.id   AF-A0A5P1FNZ1-F1
#
_cell.length_a   1.000
_cell.length_b   1.000
_cell.length_c   1.000
_cell.angle_alpha   90.00
_cell.angle_beta   90.00
_cell.angle_gamma   90.00
#
_symmetry.space_group_name_H-M   'P 1'
#
loop_
_entity.id
_entity.type
_entity.pdbx_description
1 polymer ?
#
loop_
_entity_poly.entity_id
_entity_poly.type
_entity_poly.pdbx_seq_one_letter_code
_entity_poly.pdbx_strand_id
1 'polypeptide(L)'
;MTTTSEARISRTSSSLKDGANCKALMFALYVNEELDSWPEQEKRERKWLTIPEASQLCRHSWMKDALDKFAEYYDIDDENDDPPVLNVF
;
A
#
# COMPACT_ATOMS: atom_id res chain seq x y z
N MET A 1 4.86 -7.46 25.45
CA MET A 1 5.93 -7.94 24.55
C MET A 1 5.65 -7.31 23.20
N THR A 2 6.41 -6.30 22.79
CA THR A 2 6.18 -5.56 21.55
C THR A 2 7.01 -6.20 20.45
N THR A 3 6.37 -7.02 19.62
CA THR A 3 7.00 -7.55 18.40
C THR A 3 6.84 -6.50 17.32
N THR A 4 7.88 -5.70 17.11
CA THR A 4 7.99 -4.80 15.97
C THR A 4 8.48 -5.60 14.78
N SER A 5 7.59 -5.99 13.88
CA SER A 5 7.95 -6.54 12.57
C SER A 5 8.04 -5.41 11.54
N GLU A 6 9.26 -5.06 11.14
CA GLU A 6 9.52 -4.10 10.05
C GLU A 6 9.28 -4.77 8.69
N ALA A 7 8.22 -4.39 7.98
CA ALA A 7 8.07 -4.69 6.56
C ALA A 7 8.83 -3.63 5.73
N ARG A 8 10.01 -3.98 5.23
CA ARG A 8 10.76 -3.13 4.29
C ARG A 8 10.35 -3.44 2.85
N ILE A 9 9.48 -2.61 2.28
CA ILE A 9 9.23 -2.61 0.83
C ILE A 9 10.13 -1.58 0.13
N SER A 10 10.61 -2.00 -1.04
CA SER A 10 11.73 -1.41 -1.77
C SER A 10 11.42 -0.07 -2.42
N ARG A 11 12.48 0.75 -2.54
CA ARG A 11 12.52 2.14 -3.01
C ARG A 11 12.43 2.22 -4.54
N THR A 12 11.49 2.97 -5.11
CA THR A 12 11.50 3.33 -6.54
C THR A 12 11.22 4.82 -6.74
N SER A 13 12.03 5.49 -7.56
CA SER A 13 11.90 6.91 -7.89
C SER A 13 11.46 7.07 -9.34
N SER A 14 10.46 7.92 -9.61
CA SER A 14 10.17 8.38 -10.97
C SER A 14 10.60 9.84 -11.16
N SER A 15 11.19 10.12 -12.32
CA SER A 15 11.59 11.47 -12.74
C SER A 15 10.49 12.05 -13.62
N LEU A 16 9.80 13.09 -13.17
CA LEU A 16 8.90 13.88 -14.01
C LEU A 16 9.70 15.05 -14.61
N LYS A 17 9.58 15.27 -15.91
CA LYS A 17 10.16 16.43 -16.59
C LYS A 17 9.31 17.65 -16.24
N ASP A 18 9.99 18.72 -15.82
CA ASP A 18 9.48 20.03 -15.39
C ASP A 18 8.93 20.12 -13.94
N GLY A 19 9.81 20.55 -13.02
CA GLY A 19 9.43 21.49 -11.96
C GLY A 19 9.53 21.04 -10.50
N ALA A 20 9.18 19.79 -10.16
CA ALA A 20 9.38 19.26 -8.80
C ALA A 20 9.28 17.74 -8.78
N ASN A 21 10.39 17.05 -8.52
CA ASN A 21 10.45 15.60 -8.41
C ASN A 21 9.95 15.22 -7.01
N CYS A 22 8.64 15.00 -6.86
CA CYS A 22 8.11 14.45 -5.62
C CYS A 22 8.66 13.02 -5.47
N LYS A 23 9.47 12.80 -4.43
CA LYS A 23 9.91 11.45 -4.04
C LYS A 23 8.89 10.92 -3.04
N ALA A 24 8.28 9.80 -3.38
CA ALA A 24 7.35 9.09 -2.52
C ALA A 24 7.86 7.67 -2.26
N LEU A 25 7.44 7.11 -1.14
CA LEU A 25 7.69 5.72 -0.75
C LEU A 25 6.36 5.10 -0.36
N MET A 26 6.20 3.81 -0.63
CA MET A 26 5.03 3.04 -0.23
C MET A 26 5.50 1.89 0.64
N PHE A 27 4.85 1.72 1.79
CA PHE A 27 5.13 0.67 2.75
C PHE A 27 3.85 -0.14 2.95
N ALA A 28 3.95 -1.45 2.97
CA ALA A 28 2.85 -2.29 3.41
C ALA A 28 2.89 -2.42 4.93
N LEU A 29 1.73 -2.35 5.53
CA LEU A 29 1.55 -2.46 6.97
C LEU A 29 0.48 -3.51 7.22
N TYR A 30 0.76 -4.44 8.12
CA TYR A 30 -0.26 -5.35 8.63
C TYR A 30 -1.12 -4.59 9.65
N VAL A 31 -2.42 -4.49 9.37
CA VAL A 31 -3.35 -3.73 10.20
C VAL A 31 -4.01 -4.69 11.20
N ASN A 32 -3.67 -4.54 12.48
CA ASN A 32 -4.30 -5.30 13.56
C ASN A 32 -5.63 -4.71 14.02
N GLU A 33 -5.78 -3.39 13.95
CA GLU A 33 -6.95 -2.66 14.44
C GLU A 33 -7.19 -1.43 13.55
N GLU A 34 -8.46 -1.16 13.26
CA GLU A 34 -8.92 0.01 12.53
C GLU A 34 -9.67 0.94 13.49
N LEU A 35 -9.21 2.18 13.62
CA LEU A 35 -9.88 3.19 14.44
C LEU A 35 -11.07 3.81 13.70
N ASP A 36 -12.20 3.96 14.40
CA ASP A 36 -13.42 4.60 13.88
C ASP A 36 -13.19 6.07 13.51
N SER A 37 -12.26 6.75 14.20
CA SER A 37 -11.89 8.12 13.91
C SER A 37 -10.39 8.30 13.70
N TRP A 38 -10.04 9.13 12.71
CA TRP A 38 -8.67 9.47 12.36
C TRP A 38 -8.54 10.96 11.92
N PRO A 39 -7.34 11.55 11.88
CA PRO A 39 -7.19 12.99 11.67
C PRO A 39 -7.66 13.50 10.29
N GLU A 40 -7.64 12.67 9.24
CA GLU A 40 -7.94 13.08 7.86
C GLU A 40 -9.34 12.69 7.33
N GLN A 41 -10.23 12.10 8.15
CA GLN A 41 -11.55 11.58 7.69
C GLN A 41 -12.43 12.57 6.95
N GLU A 42 -12.33 13.85 7.29
CA GLU A 42 -13.17 14.87 6.64
C GLU A 42 -12.73 15.15 5.20
N LYS A 43 -11.49 14.77 4.84
CA LYS A 43 -10.86 15.10 3.55
C LYS A 43 -10.54 13.87 2.71
N ARG A 44 -10.52 12.69 3.31
CA ARG A 44 -10.10 11.44 2.68
C ARG A 44 -11.06 10.31 3.02
N GLU A 45 -11.24 9.42 2.06
CA GLU A 45 -12.09 8.25 2.20
C GLU A 45 -11.21 7.02 2.45
N ARG A 46 -11.54 6.24 3.49
CA ARG A 46 -10.91 4.94 3.76
C ARG A 46 -11.59 3.86 2.95
N LYS A 47 -10.84 3.07 2.18
CA LYS A 47 -11.37 1.85 1.56
C LYS A 47 -10.42 0.68 1.74
N TRP A 48 -11.00 -0.47 2.04
CA TRP A 48 -10.35 -1.76 1.89
C TRP A 48 -10.60 -2.26 0.47
N LEU A 49 -9.52 -2.57 -0.24
CA LEU A 49 -9.55 -2.95 -1.64
C LEU A 49 -8.69 -4.18 -1.86
N THR A 50 -9.09 -5.03 -2.80
CA THR A 50 -8.20 -6.04 -3.34
C THR A 50 -7.05 -5.39 -4.13
N ILE A 51 -5.95 -6.12 -4.33
CA ILE A 51 -4.81 -5.62 -5.12
C ILE A 51 -5.22 -5.15 -6.53
N PRO A 52 -6.06 -5.90 -7.29
CA PRO A 52 -6.51 -5.45 -8.60
C PRO A 52 -7.31 -4.14 -8.56
N GLU A 53 -8.18 -3.96 -7.57
CA GLU A 53 -8.96 -2.72 -7.39
C GLU A 53 -8.06 -1.53 -7.04
N ALA A 54 -7.11 -1.73 -6.12
CA ALA A 54 -6.13 -0.69 -5.75
C ALA A 54 -5.25 -0.28 -6.94
N SER A 55 -4.85 -1.24 -7.80
CA SER A 55 -4.04 -0.98 -9.00
C SER A 55 -4.78 -0.13 -10.03
N GLN A 56 -6.11 -0.29 -10.16
CA GLN A 56 -6.94 0.55 -11.03
C GLN A 56 -7.01 2.01 -10.57
N LEU A 57 -6.98 2.24 -9.26
CA LEU A 57 -7.02 3.59 -8.67
C LEU A 57 -5.65 4.28 -8.62
N CYS A 58 -4.55 3.54 -8.79
CA CYS A 58 -3.20 4.10 -8.75
C CYS A 58 -2.91 5.04 -9.93
N ARG A 59 -2.69 6.32 -9.62
CA ARG A 59 -2.37 7.37 -10.61
C ARG A 59 -1.00 7.19 -11.28
N HIS A 60 -0.03 6.65 -10.56
CA HIS A 60 1.36 6.55 -11.00
C HIS A 60 1.77 5.09 -11.20
N SER A 61 2.47 4.80 -12.30
CA SER A 61 2.92 3.45 -12.62
C SER A 61 3.76 2.83 -11.50
N TRP A 62 4.62 3.62 -10.85
CA TRP A 62 5.46 3.14 -9.76
C TRP A 62 4.67 2.60 -8.56
N MET A 63 3.44 3.08 -8.32
CA MET A 63 2.58 2.54 -7.26
C MET A 63 2.02 1.19 -7.66
N LYS A 64 1.64 1.03 -8.94
CA LYS A 64 1.19 -0.27 -9.48
C LYS A 64 2.30 -1.31 -9.40
N ASP A 65 3.50 -0.94 -9.82
CA ASP A 65 4.68 -1.82 -9.73
C ASP A 65 4.97 -2.24 -8.27
N ALA A 66 4.68 -1.38 -7.30
CA ALA A 66 4.86 -1.68 -5.89
C ALA A 66 3.74 -2.59 -5.34
N LEU A 67 2.51 -2.47 -5.84
CA LEU A 67 1.41 -3.40 -5.56
C LEU A 67 1.66 -4.79 -6.14
N ASP A 68 2.17 -4.88 -7.37
CA ASP A 68 2.49 -6.16 -8.01
C ASP A 68 3.58 -6.91 -7.22
N LYS A 69 4.63 -6.21 -6.79
CA LYS A 69 5.68 -6.78 -5.91
C LYS A 69 5.14 -7.22 -4.55
N PHE A 70 4.13 -6.53 -4.04
CA PHE A 70 3.50 -6.90 -2.79
C PHE A 70 2.68 -8.19 -2.98
N ALA A 71 1.93 -8.31 -4.07
CA ALA A 71 1.19 -9.53 -4.42
C ALA A 71 2.14 -10.74 -4.52
N GLU A 72 3.23 -10.61 -5.26
CA GLU A 72 4.26 -11.65 -5.39
C GLU A 72 4.80 -12.10 -4.03
N TYR A 73 4.96 -11.19 -3.07
CA TYR A 73 5.43 -11.53 -1.72
C TYR A 73 4.39 -12.30 -0.91
N TYR A 74 3.11 -11.93 -1.00
CA TYR A 74 2.03 -12.57 -0.22
C TYR A 74 1.58 -13.92 -0.80
N ASP A 75 1.64 -14.09 -2.12
CA ASP A 75 1.33 -15.38 -2.78
C ASP A 75 2.34 -16.48 -2.39
N ILE A 76 3.48 -16.13 -1.79
CA ILE A 76 4.51 -17.10 -1.33
C ILE A 76 4.15 -17.71 0.03
N ASP A 77 3.27 -17.08 0.83
CA ASP A 77 2.92 -17.49 2.20
C ASP A 77 1.55 -18.23 2.28
N ASP A 78 1.20 -18.97 1.21
CA ASP A 78 -0.09 -19.64 0.93
C ASP A 78 -0.50 -20.75 1.94
N GLU A 79 -0.86 -20.34 3.15
CA GLU A 79 -1.64 -21.16 4.10
C GLU A 79 -2.93 -20.44 4.54
N ASN A 80 -3.33 -19.34 3.88
CA ASN A 80 -4.57 -18.63 4.16
C ASN A 80 -5.35 -18.39 2.86
N ASP A 81 -6.52 -19.04 2.73
CA ASP A 81 -7.44 -18.97 1.58
C ASP A 81 -8.07 -17.58 1.30
N ASP A 82 -7.71 -16.54 2.07
CA ASP A 82 -8.27 -15.19 1.95
C ASP A 82 -7.25 -14.22 1.30
N PRO A 83 -7.61 -13.54 0.20
CA PRO A 83 -6.70 -12.63 -0.49
C PRO A 83 -6.40 -11.38 0.34
N PRO A 84 -5.16 -10.83 0.28
CA PRO A 84 -4.81 -9.64 1.04
C PRO A 84 -5.63 -8.42 0.55
N VAL A 85 -6.31 -7.77 1.50
CA VAL A 85 -6.96 -6.48 1.29
C VAL A 85 -6.08 -5.35 1.79
N LEU A 86 -6.00 -4.28 1.00
CA LEU A 86 -5.18 -3.10 1.25
C LEU A 86 -6.06 -1.93 1.66
N ASN A 87 -5.61 -1.21 2.67
CA ASN A 87 -6.20 0.06 3.06
C ASN A 87 -5.59 1.21 2.26
N VAL A 88 -6.42 1.91 1.49
CA VAL A 88 -6.02 3.08 0.70
C VAL A 88 -6.79 4.32 1.18
N PHE A 89 -6.06 5.43 1.37
CA PHE A 89 -6.50 6.74 1.89
C PHE A 89 -6.44 7.85 0.82
#